data_AF-A0A6B1CVU2-F1
#
_entry.id   AF-A0A6B1CVU2-F1
#
_cell.length_a   1.000
_cell.length_b   1.000
_cell.length_c   1.000
_cell.angle_alpha   90.00
_cell.angle_beta   90.00
_cell.angle_gamma   90.00
#
_symmetry.space_group_name_H-M   'P 1'
#
loop_
_entity.id
_entity.type
_entity.pdbx_description
1 polymer ?
#
loop_
_entity_poly.entity_id
_entity_poly.type
_entity_poly.pdbx_seq_one_letter_code
_entity_poly.pdbx_strand_id
1 'polypeptide(L)'
;MELLLFALAILFSIFSALMERRKRRKRLEEAQQQHAEIEQQHTEVNPAAPVVVEEKKEEEPTFGWPFDGDPFEEPVLAEVDPAEAEREALEAERQALEAERRAMVAEQQAMERLTETKSEDAYENEKQRPRRTRSHWFLTPQTARDAIVYMEILGKPKSEREEW
;
A
#
# COMPACT_ATOMS: atom_id res chain seq x y z
N MET A 1 -2.28 -18.61 -32.38
CA MET A 1 -1.63 -19.23 -31.20
C MET A 1 -1.35 -18.19 -30.11
N GLU A 2 -0.78 -17.03 -30.42
CA GLU A 2 -0.42 -16.01 -29.42
C GLU A 2 -1.60 -15.38 -28.67
N LEU A 3 -2.75 -15.17 -29.33
CA LEU A 3 -3.97 -14.67 -28.68
C LEU A 3 -4.49 -15.61 -27.58
N LEU A 4 -4.36 -16.93 -27.77
CA LEU A 4 -4.74 -17.91 -26.74
C LEU A 4 -3.80 -17.85 -25.54
N LEU A 5 -2.49 -17.69 -25.79
CA LEU A 5 -1.51 -17.51 -24.72
C LEU A 5 -1.74 -16.21 -23.95
N PHE A 6 -2.07 -15.12 -24.64
CA PHE A 6 -2.37 -13.84 -24.01
C PHE A 6 -3.64 -13.91 -23.14
N ALA A 7 -4.70 -14.58 -23.64
CA ALA A 7 -5.92 -14.80 -22.88
C ALA A 7 -5.67 -15.67 -21.63
N LEU A 8 -4.86 -16.73 -21.74
CA LEU A 8 -4.47 -17.56 -20.61
C LEU A 8 -3.61 -16.80 -19.59
N ALA A 9 -2.70 -15.95 -20.05
CA ALA A 9 -1.87 -15.10 -19.18
C ALA A 9 -2.73 -14.10 -18.37
N ILE A 10 -3.72 -13.47 -19.01
CA ILE A 10 -4.66 -12.57 -18.32
C ILE A 10 -5.47 -13.34 -17.26
N LEU A 11 -6.03 -14.50 -17.61
CA LEU A 11 -6.80 -15.33 -16.68
C LEU A 11 -5.94 -15.81 -15.51
N PHE A 12 -4.69 -16.22 -15.77
CA PHE A 12 -3.76 -16.66 -14.74
C PHE A 12 -3.33 -15.52 -13.81
N SER A 13 -3.14 -14.30 -14.32
CA SER A 13 -2.84 -13.11 -13.51
C SER A 13 -4.00 -12.80 -12.55
N ILE A 14 -5.24 -12.82 -13.03
CA ILE A 14 -6.44 -12.56 -12.22
C ILE A 14 -6.61 -13.65 -11.16
N PHE A 15 -6.43 -14.92 -11.55
CA PHE A 15 -6.55 -16.05 -10.64
C PHE A 15 -5.46 -16.05 -9.56
N SER A 16 -4.23 -15.69 -9.92
CA SER A 16 -3.12 -15.54 -8.98
C SER A 16 -3.40 -14.44 -7.96
N ALA A 17 -3.88 -13.27 -8.41
CA ALA A 17 -4.26 -12.19 -7.52
C ALA A 17 -5.39 -12.59 -6.55
N LEU A 18 -6.39 -13.36 -7.02
CA LEU A 18 -7.49 -13.87 -6.18
C LEU A 18 -7.01 -14.91 -5.16
N MET A 19 -6.15 -15.84 -5.56
CA MET A 19 -5.60 -16.86 -4.67
C MET A 19 -4.64 -16.26 -3.65
N GLU A 20 -3.87 -15.25 -4.03
CA GLU A 20 -3.00 -14.52 -3.12
C GLU A 20 -3.81 -13.77 -2.06
N ARG A 21 -4.95 -13.18 -2.45
CA ARG A 21 -5.88 -12.54 -1.51
C ARG A 21 -6.50 -13.54 -0.53
N ARG A 22 -6.81 -14.76 -0.98
CA ARG A 22 -7.26 -15.86 -0.10
C ARG A 22 -6.16 -16.32 0.86
N LYS A 23 -4.92 -16.44 0.40
CA LYS A 23 -3.77 -16.83 1.24
C LYS A 23 -3.43 -15.76 2.28
N ARG A 24 -3.49 -14.47 1.91
CA ARG A 24 -3.25 -13.35 2.82
C ARG A 24 -4.29 -13.29 3.94
N ARG A 25 -5.57 -13.61 3.67
CA ARG A 25 -6.61 -13.68 4.71
C ARG A 25 -6.31 -14.73 5.78
N LYS A 26 -5.88 -15.93 5.38
CA LYS A 26 -5.49 -16.98 6.34
C LYS A 26 -4.26 -16.61 7.17
N ARG A 27 -3.25 -15.97 6.56
CA ARG A 27 -2.06 -15.47 7.28
C ARG A 27 -2.37 -14.33 8.23
N LEU A 28 -3.35 -13.48 7.90
CA LEU A 28 -3.81 -12.41 8.79
C LEU A 28 -4.58 -12.97 9.99
N GLU A 29 -5.37 -14.03 9.81
CA GLU A 29 -6.02 -14.75 10.92
C GLU A 29 -5.00 -15.44 11.84
N GLU A 30 -3.98 -16.09 11.28
CA GLU A 30 -2.88 -16.69 12.06
C GLU A 30 -2.06 -15.63 12.81
N ALA A 31 -1.77 -14.48 12.18
CA ALA A 31 -1.06 -13.37 12.84
C ALA A 31 -1.91 -12.74 13.96
N GLN A 32 -3.22 -12.57 13.77
CA GLN A 32 -4.11 -12.10 14.83
C GLN A 32 -4.22 -13.08 16.00
N GLN A 33 -4.21 -14.38 15.72
CA GLN A 33 -4.19 -15.40 16.77
C GLN A 33 -2.89 -15.36 17.57
N GLN A 34 -1.74 -15.19 16.92
CA GLN A 34 -0.46 -15.03 17.62
C GLN A 34 -0.41 -13.76 18.47
N HIS A 35 -0.94 -12.64 17.96
CA HIS A 35 -1.03 -11.42 18.75
C HIS A 35 -1.98 -11.57 19.95
N ALA A 36 -3.12 -12.24 19.78
CA ALA A 36 -4.05 -12.52 20.89
C ALA A 36 -3.46 -13.49 21.92
N GLU A 37 -2.64 -14.46 21.50
CA GLU A 37 -1.94 -15.39 22.39
C GLU A 37 -0.84 -14.69 23.19
N ILE A 38 -0.10 -13.76 22.57
CA ILE A 38 0.88 -12.91 23.25
C ILE A 38 0.19 -11.97 24.24
N GLU A 39 -0.98 -11.42 23.89
CA GLU A 39 -1.76 -10.52 24.75
C GLU A 39 -2.36 -11.27 25.95
N GLN A 40 -2.79 -12.53 25.78
CA GLN A 40 -3.24 -13.40 26.87
C GLN A 40 -2.10 -13.77 27.83
N GLN A 41 -0.91 -14.10 27.30
CA GLN A 41 0.28 -14.34 28.14
C GLN A 41 0.68 -13.08 28.93
N HIS A 42 0.54 -11.89 28.34
CA HIS A 42 0.78 -10.62 29.03
C HIS A 42 -0.29 -10.29 30.08
N THR A 43 -1.52 -10.82 29.95
CA THR A 43 -2.63 -10.57 30.89
C THR A 43 -2.61 -11.53 32.10
N GLU A 44 -1.95 -12.70 32.00
CA GLU A 44 -1.81 -13.64 33.13
C GLU A 44 -0.74 -13.26 34.15
N VAL A 45 0.11 -12.26 33.90
CA VAL A 45 1.08 -11.74 34.87
C VAL A 45 0.44 -10.64 35.71
N ASN A 46 -0.46 -11.03 36.62
CA ASN A 46 -0.99 -10.14 37.66
C ASN A 46 0.05 -10.00 38.81
N PRO A 47 0.47 -8.78 39.18
CA PRO A 47 1.54 -8.55 40.16
C PRO A 47 1.01 -8.59 41.61
N ALA A 48 0.92 -9.77 42.21
CA ALA A 48 0.60 -9.88 43.64
C ALA A 48 1.18 -11.13 44.33
N ALA A 49 2.46 -11.01 44.72
CA ALA A 49 3.13 -11.64 45.85
C ALA A 49 3.50 -13.16 45.82
N PRO A 50 4.61 -13.54 46.52
CA PRO A 50 5.49 -14.67 46.19
C PRO A 50 5.30 -15.87 47.13
N VAL A 51 5.86 -17.06 46.81
CA VAL A 51 6.32 -18.12 47.75
C VAL A 51 6.96 -19.29 46.97
N VAL A 52 8.29 -19.40 47.05
CA VAL A 52 9.09 -20.50 47.67
C VAL A 52 9.64 -21.55 46.70
N VAL A 53 10.92 -21.32 46.39
CA VAL A 53 12.05 -22.23 46.23
C VAL A 53 11.81 -23.68 46.70
N GLU A 54 12.01 -24.65 45.81
CA GLU A 54 12.71 -25.90 46.17
C GLU A 54 13.91 -26.10 45.25
N GLU A 55 15.06 -26.25 45.89
CA GLU A 55 16.38 -26.46 45.33
C GLU A 55 16.46 -27.78 44.57
N LYS A 56 17.06 -27.75 43.37
CA LYS A 56 17.95 -28.83 42.94
C LYS A 56 19.23 -28.22 42.40
N LYS A 57 20.22 -28.29 43.26
CA LYS A 57 21.66 -28.15 43.06
C LYS A 57 22.15 -28.91 41.82
N GLU A 58 23.26 -28.36 41.32
CA GLU A 58 24.36 -29.01 40.61
C GLU A 58 24.12 -29.32 39.13
N GLU A 59 24.64 -28.43 38.27
CA GLU A 59 25.83 -28.68 37.46
C GLU A 59 26.08 -27.43 36.61
N GLU A 60 27.19 -26.73 36.83
CA GLU A 60 27.69 -25.72 35.90
C GLU A 60 28.42 -26.45 34.75
N PRO A 61 27.89 -26.44 33.52
CA PRO A 61 28.75 -26.32 32.37
C PRO A 61 28.86 -24.83 32.07
N THR A 62 30.06 -24.29 32.26
CA THR A 62 30.52 -23.00 31.73
C THR A 62 30.27 -22.96 30.22
N PHE A 63 29.04 -22.60 29.84
CA PHE A 63 28.66 -22.36 28.46
C PHE A 63 28.97 -20.90 28.15
N GLY A 64 30.25 -20.63 27.87
CA GLY A 64 30.71 -19.32 27.45
C GLY A 64 30.18 -18.99 26.06
N TRP A 65 29.23 -18.05 26.00
CA TRP A 65 28.85 -17.40 24.75
C TRP A 65 30.04 -16.57 24.23
N PRO A 66 30.24 -16.42 22.90
CA PRO A 66 31.35 -15.64 22.33
C PRO A 66 31.16 -14.11 22.46
N PHE A 67 30.16 -13.68 23.23
CA PHE A 67 29.90 -12.29 23.55
C PHE A 67 30.63 -11.99 24.86
N ASP A 68 31.53 -11.01 24.85
CA ASP A 68 32.44 -10.64 25.94
C ASP A 68 31.74 -10.01 27.16
N GLY A 69 30.49 -10.38 27.44
CA GLY A 69 29.68 -9.83 28.52
C GLY A 69 28.54 -10.77 28.90
N ASP A 70 28.32 -10.92 30.20
CA ASP A 70 27.20 -11.67 30.75
C ASP A 70 25.89 -10.98 30.31
N PRO A 71 24.98 -11.65 29.57
CA PRO A 71 23.69 -11.07 29.18
C PRO A 71 22.79 -10.76 30.39
N PHE A 72 23.17 -11.22 31.59
CA PHE A 72 22.50 -10.93 32.85
C PHE A 72 23.15 -9.79 33.66
N GLU A 73 24.20 -9.14 33.16
CA GLU A 73 24.56 -7.83 33.68
C GLU A 73 23.44 -6.85 33.33
N GLU A 74 22.63 -6.52 34.35
CA GLU A 74 21.63 -5.46 34.27
C GLU A 74 22.30 -4.22 33.68
N PRO A 75 21.83 -3.70 32.52
CA PRO A 75 22.31 -2.41 32.07
C PRO A 75 22.05 -1.46 33.22
N VAL A 76 23.10 -0.81 33.74
CA VAL A 76 22.96 0.24 34.76
C VAL A 76 21.93 1.21 34.21
N LEU A 77 20.69 1.07 34.69
CA LEU A 77 19.59 1.93 34.30
C LEU A 77 20.03 3.27 34.83
N ALA A 78 20.57 4.10 33.92
CA ALA A 78 20.73 5.51 34.20
C ALA A 78 19.35 5.94 34.70
N GLU A 79 19.28 6.30 35.98
CA GLU A 79 18.07 6.80 36.64
C GLU A 79 17.71 8.10 35.91
N VAL A 80 17.03 7.97 34.78
CA VAL A 80 16.36 9.07 34.12
C VAL A 80 15.17 9.35 35.00
N ASP A 81 15.24 10.45 35.73
CA ASP A 81 14.14 10.89 36.58
C ASP A 81 12.85 10.88 35.75
N PRO A 82 11.82 10.13 36.16
CA PRO A 82 10.60 9.98 35.35
C PRO A 82 9.91 11.33 35.11
N ALA A 83 10.14 12.30 35.99
CA ALA A 83 9.64 13.66 35.86
C ALA A 83 10.32 14.47 34.74
N GLU A 84 11.57 14.17 34.39
CA GLU A 84 12.26 14.80 33.25
C GLU A 84 11.81 14.14 31.93
N ALA A 85 11.66 12.82 31.93
CA ALA A 85 11.12 12.07 30.80
C ALA A 85 9.69 12.50 30.43
N GLU A 86 8.83 12.75 31.44
CA GLU A 86 7.47 13.27 31.21
C GLU A 86 7.47 14.68 30.60
N ARG A 87 8.40 15.55 31.03
CA ARG A 87 8.52 16.90 30.47
C ARG A 87 9.01 16.86 29.03
N GLU A 88 10.01 16.03 28.74
CA GLU A 88 10.51 15.84 27.38
C GLU A 88 9.44 15.23 26.46
N ALA A 89 8.66 14.28 26.97
CA ALA A 89 7.53 13.70 26.24
C ALA A 89 6.44 14.74 25.89
N LEU A 90 6.10 15.63 26.84
CA LEU A 90 5.13 16.70 26.59
C LEU A 90 5.66 17.75 25.60
N GLU A 91 6.96 18.04 25.62
CA GLU A 91 7.59 18.92 24.64
C GLU A 91 7.64 18.28 23.25
N ALA A 92 7.94 16.98 23.17
CA ALA A 92 7.90 16.21 21.93
C ALA A 92 6.48 16.14 21.35
N GLU A 93 5.45 15.97 22.18
CA GLU A 93 4.04 15.98 21.76
C GLU A 93 3.64 17.34 21.18
N ARG A 94 4.05 18.44 21.82
CA ARG A 94 3.81 19.80 21.30
C ARG A 94 4.50 20.01 19.95
N GLN A 95 5.75 19.57 19.81
CA GLN A 95 6.48 19.67 18.55
C GLN A 95 5.83 18.81 17.45
N ALA A 96 5.35 17.61 17.79
CA ALA A 96 4.63 16.75 16.85
C ALA A 96 3.33 17.39 16.35
N LEU A 97 2.54 18.00 17.26
CA LEU A 97 1.32 18.72 16.88
C LEU A 97 1.61 19.96 16.01
N GLU A 98 2.69 20.69 16.27
CA GLU A 98 3.11 21.79 15.39
C GLU A 98 3.54 21.29 14.00
N ALA A 99 4.24 20.17 13.93
CA ALA A 99 4.64 19.55 12.67
C ALA A 99 3.42 19.08 11.86
N GLU A 100 2.43 18.46 12.52
CA GLU A 100 1.17 18.06 11.89
C GLU A 100 0.40 19.26 11.33
N ARG A 101 0.29 20.36 12.10
CA ARG A 101 -0.34 21.60 11.62
C ARG A 101 0.38 22.16 10.39
N ARG A 102 1.71 22.14 10.37
CA ARG A 102 2.49 22.60 9.20
C ARG A 102 2.30 21.68 8.00
N ALA A 103 2.24 20.38 8.21
CA ALA A 103 1.98 19.40 7.15
C ALA A 103 0.58 19.59 6.53
N MET A 104 -0.45 19.79 7.36
CA MET A 104 -1.82 20.06 6.92
C MET A 104 -1.92 21.33 6.07
N VAL A 105 -1.25 22.41 6.48
CA VAL A 105 -1.22 23.65 5.68
C VAL A 105 -0.50 23.45 4.35
N ALA A 106 0.61 22.70 4.34
CA ALA A 106 1.33 22.38 3.11
C ALA A 106 0.49 21.51 2.15
N GLU A 107 -0.28 20.56 2.68
CA GLU A 107 -1.21 19.73 1.90
C GLU A 107 -2.34 20.57 1.29
N GLN A 108 -2.93 21.49 2.06
CA GLN A 108 -3.96 22.41 1.56
C GLN A 108 -3.43 23.28 0.42
N GLN A 109 -2.24 23.87 0.58
CA GLN A 109 -1.61 24.65 -0.48
C GLN A 109 -1.27 23.81 -1.72
N ALA A 110 -0.86 22.55 -1.53
CA ALA A 110 -0.61 21.64 -2.65
C ALA A 110 -1.91 21.29 -3.38
N MET A 111 -3.01 21.06 -2.64
CA MET A 111 -4.32 20.78 -3.21
C MET A 111 -4.87 21.98 -3.99
N GLU A 112 -4.73 23.19 -3.46
CA GLU A 112 -5.11 24.43 -4.15
C GLU A 112 -4.37 24.57 -5.50
N ARG A 113 -3.04 24.40 -5.51
CA ARG A 113 -2.24 24.42 -6.76
C ARG A 113 -2.64 23.35 -7.78
N LEU A 114 -2.99 22.15 -7.32
CA LEU A 114 -3.50 21.09 -8.19
C LEU A 114 -4.87 21.43 -8.77
N THR A 115 -5.74 22.10 -8.00
CA THR A 115 -7.04 22.54 -8.51
C THR A 115 -6.92 23.69 -9.49
N GLU A 116 -6.00 24.65 -9.26
CA GLU A 116 -5.73 25.76 -10.17
C GLU A 116 -5.19 25.25 -11.51
N THR A 117 -4.12 24.44 -11.49
CA THR A 117 -3.53 23.85 -12.71
C THR A 117 -4.52 22.97 -13.47
N LYS A 118 -5.30 22.13 -12.78
CA LYS A 118 -6.34 21.32 -13.43
C LYS A 118 -7.44 22.17 -14.05
N SER A 119 -7.78 23.32 -13.45
CA SER A 119 -8.80 24.22 -13.98
C SER A 119 -8.31 24.96 -15.22
N GLU A 120 -7.05 25.42 -15.23
CA GLU A 120 -6.42 26.07 -16.39
C GLU A 120 -6.22 25.08 -17.54
N ASP A 121 -5.71 23.88 -17.27
CA ASP A 121 -5.56 22.82 -18.27
C ASP A 121 -6.90 22.38 -18.84
N ALA A 122 -7.96 22.30 -18.02
CA ALA A 122 -9.31 22.00 -18.51
C ALA A 122 -9.85 23.11 -19.41
N TYR A 123 -9.64 24.38 -19.05
CA TYR A 123 -10.09 25.54 -19.83
C TYR A 123 -9.38 25.64 -21.19
N GLU A 124 -8.08 25.37 -21.25
CA GLU A 124 -7.31 25.36 -22.49
C GLU A 124 -7.60 24.13 -23.36
N ASN A 125 -7.77 22.94 -22.75
CA ASN A 125 -8.10 21.71 -23.47
C ASN A 125 -9.52 21.74 -24.07
N GLU A 126 -10.46 22.44 -23.42
CA GLU A 126 -11.83 22.59 -23.93
C GLU A 126 -11.92 23.54 -25.13
N LYS A 127 -11.04 24.55 -25.23
CA LYS A 127 -10.94 25.40 -26.43
C LYS A 127 -10.29 24.70 -27.62
N GLN A 128 -9.36 23.77 -27.38
CA GLN A 128 -8.59 23.11 -28.43
C GLN A 128 -9.23 21.82 -28.96
N ARG A 129 -10.23 21.25 -28.28
CA ARG A 129 -10.92 20.07 -28.79
C ARG A 129 -11.97 20.47 -29.82
N PRO A 130 -11.83 20.10 -31.12
CA PRO A 130 -12.98 20.14 -32.01
C PRO A 130 -14.04 19.23 -31.40
N ARG A 131 -15.22 19.79 -31.13
CA ARG A 131 -16.41 19.04 -30.72
C ARG A 131 -16.67 17.99 -31.79
N ARG A 132 -16.14 16.78 -31.60
CA ARG A 132 -16.47 15.62 -32.41
C ARG A 132 -17.91 15.28 -32.08
N THR A 133 -18.82 15.92 -32.80
CA THR A 133 -20.19 15.46 -32.93
C THR A 133 -20.06 14.00 -33.37
N ARG A 134 -20.42 13.08 -32.49
CA ARG A 134 -20.53 11.67 -32.85
C ARG A 134 -21.69 11.58 -33.83
N SER A 135 -21.41 11.82 -35.11
CA SER A 135 -22.36 11.56 -36.19
C SER A 135 -22.72 10.09 -36.08
N HIS A 136 -23.97 9.84 -35.74
CA HIS A 136 -24.48 8.50 -35.50
C HIS A 136 -24.64 7.78 -36.84
N TRP A 137 -23.52 7.31 -37.39
CA TRP A 137 -23.52 6.43 -38.55
C TRP A 137 -23.92 5.05 -38.06
N PHE A 138 -25.19 4.70 -38.23
CA PHE A 138 -25.62 3.32 -38.05
C PHE A 138 -25.02 2.48 -39.18
N LEU A 139 -24.19 1.51 -38.83
CA LEU A 139 -23.69 0.53 -39.78
C LEU A 139 -24.82 -0.47 -40.06
N THR A 140 -25.59 -0.24 -41.11
CA THR A 140 -26.57 -1.22 -41.58
C THR A 140 -25.87 -2.28 -42.44
N PRO A 141 -26.47 -3.49 -42.60
CA PRO A 141 -25.90 -4.51 -43.48
C PRO A 141 -25.70 -4.04 -44.93
N GLN A 142 -26.56 -3.13 -45.41
CA GLN A 142 -26.42 -2.50 -46.72
C GLN A 142 -25.22 -1.55 -46.74
N THR A 143 -25.12 -0.66 -45.74
CA THR A 143 -23.99 0.27 -45.61
C THR A 143 -22.63 -0.47 -45.51
N ALA A 144 -22.60 -1.62 -44.83
CA ALA A 144 -21.40 -2.45 -44.73
C ALA A 144 -21.01 -3.09 -46.07
N ARG A 145 -21.98 -3.59 -46.85
CA ARG A 145 -21.74 -4.13 -48.20
C ARG A 145 -21.23 -3.04 -49.13
N ASP A 146 -21.88 -1.88 -49.12
CA ASP A 146 -21.48 -0.75 -49.96
C ASP A 146 -20.06 -0.28 -49.62
N ALA A 147 -19.70 -0.23 -48.33
CA ALA A 147 -18.35 0.13 -47.91
C ALA A 147 -17.28 -0.82 -48.46
N ILE A 148 -17.56 -2.13 -48.51
CA ILE A 148 -16.66 -3.13 -49.10
C ILE A 148 -16.52 -2.89 -50.62
N VAL A 149 -17.63 -2.68 -51.32
CA VAL A 149 -17.61 -2.39 -52.77
C VAL A 149 -16.85 -1.09 -53.05
N TYR A 150 -17.04 -0.05 -52.25
CA TYR A 150 -16.29 1.20 -52.37
C TYR A 150 -14.79 1.00 -52.10
N MET A 151 -14.41 0.16 -51.14
CA MET A 151 -13.01 -0.18 -50.93
C MET A 151 -12.38 -0.90 -52.13
N GLU A 152 -13.17 -1.71 -52.85
CA GLU A 152 -12.70 -2.40 -54.06
C GLU A 152 -12.53 -1.44 -55.25
N ILE A 153 -13.48 -0.51 -55.44
CA ILE A 153 -13.46 0.45 -56.56
C ILE A 153 -12.48 1.60 -56.32
N LEU A 154 -12.50 2.20 -55.12
CA LEU A 154 -11.76 3.41 -54.78
C LEU A 154 -10.45 3.13 -54.05
N GLY A 155 -10.24 1.90 -53.57
CA GLY A 155 -9.13 1.52 -52.71
C GLY A 155 -9.37 1.83 -51.23
N LYS A 156 -8.33 1.64 -50.41
CA LYS A 156 -8.40 1.87 -48.94
C LYS A 156 -8.92 3.28 -48.60
N PRO A 157 -9.65 3.44 -47.48
CA PRO A 157 -10.13 4.75 -47.04
C PRO A 157 -8.94 5.68 -46.75
N LYS A 158 -9.14 7.01 -46.91
CA LYS A 158 -8.08 8.02 -46.70
C LYS A 158 -7.40 7.92 -45.33
N SER A 159 -8.12 7.47 -44.31
CA SER A 159 -7.57 7.27 -42.95
C SER A 159 -6.56 6.13 -42.85
N GLU A 160 -6.58 5.18 -43.78
CA GLU A 160 -5.66 4.03 -43.83
C GLU A 160 -4.58 4.19 -44.90
N ARG A 161 -4.61 5.27 -45.68
CA ARG A 161 -3.53 5.60 -46.60
C ARG A 161 -2.42 6.24 -45.77
N GLU A 162 -1.28 5.57 -45.65
CA GLU A 162 -0.04 6.10 -45.05
C GLU A 162 0.59 7.17 -45.96
N GLU A 163 -0.23 8.05 -46.54
CA GLU A 163 0.24 9.21 -47.29
C GLU A 163 0.46 10.35 -46.28
N TRP A 164 1.70 10.44 -45.79
CA TRP A 164 2.29 11.65 -45.23
C TRP A 164 3.31 12.18 -46.22
#